data_AF-A0A519IVP6-F1
#
_entry.id   AF-A0A519IVP6-F1
#
_cell.length_a   1.000
_cell.length_b   1.000
_cell.length_c   1.000
_cell.angle_alpha   90.00
_cell.angle_beta   90.00
_cell.angle_gamma   90.00
#
_symmetry.space_group_name_H-M   'P 1'
#
loop_
_entity.id
_entity.type
_entity.pdbx_description
1 polymer ?
#
loop_
_entity_poly.entity_id
_entity_poly.type
_entity_poly.pdbx_seq_one_letter_code
_entity_poly.pdbx_strand_id
1 'polypeptide(L)'
;MNRSSSPKGSEPRTKKPVHVPGESAGVQEAAAPFVSAPAGKSDKMPMFAPVTKASQTLSVASQVAETLHKAFALAQRERPGAVFLAIPEDVEKLFVAEDAVPLLPPPKVRFFAGDKALSEAAAHIENAQNPVMLVGHGAARTGAAAEVMAFADAVGLPVTTTFMAKGIIDDRHP
;
A
#
# COMPACT_ATOMS: atom_id res chain seq x y z
N MET A 1 49.59 34.28 -48.06
CA MET A 1 49.63 32.97 -48.74
C MET A 1 49.87 31.86 -47.71
N ASN A 2 49.06 30.81 -47.81
CA ASN A 2 48.89 29.68 -46.90
C ASN A 2 50.14 28.85 -46.57
N ARG A 3 50.10 28.22 -45.38
CA ARG A 3 50.18 26.77 -45.07
C ARG A 3 50.79 26.58 -43.67
N SER A 4 50.41 25.67 -42.78
CA SER A 4 49.30 24.72 -42.65
C SER A 4 49.55 24.05 -41.28
N SER A 5 48.72 24.32 -40.28
CA SER A 5 48.74 23.61 -38.99
C SER A 5 47.92 22.33 -39.11
N SER A 6 48.57 21.17 -38.99
CA SER A 6 47.91 19.87 -38.85
C SER A 6 47.94 19.45 -37.38
N PRO A 7 46.80 19.38 -36.67
CA PRO A 7 46.70 18.58 -35.46
C PRO A 7 46.27 17.15 -35.83
N LYS A 8 46.97 16.18 -35.23
CA LYS A 8 46.68 14.74 -35.32
C LYS A 8 45.23 14.46 -34.88
N GLY A 9 44.56 13.60 -35.66
CA GLY A 9 43.18 13.20 -35.45
C GLY A 9 42.95 12.55 -34.09
N SER A 10 41.93 13.05 -33.39
CA SER A 10 41.30 12.39 -32.25
C SER A 10 40.25 11.41 -32.79
N GLU A 11 40.50 10.11 -32.64
CA GLU A 11 39.48 9.07 -32.90
C GLU A 11 38.25 9.30 -32.01
N PRO A 12 37.03 9.15 -32.55
CA PRO A 12 35.82 9.26 -31.76
C PRO A 12 35.68 8.03 -30.85
N ARG A 13 35.82 8.24 -29.54
CA ARG A 13 35.44 7.24 -28.51
C ARG A 13 33.97 6.85 -28.72
N THR A 14 33.76 5.65 -29.22
CA THR A 14 32.45 4.99 -29.27
C THR A 14 31.88 4.92 -27.85
N LYS A 15 30.80 5.67 -27.62
CA LYS A 15 30.02 5.61 -26.36
C LYS A 15 29.41 4.21 -26.27
N LYS A 16 30.02 3.32 -25.48
CA LYS A 16 29.34 2.09 -25.03
C LYS A 16 28.10 2.51 -24.23
N PRO A 17 26.91 1.96 -24.49
CA PRO A 17 25.76 2.21 -23.64
C PRO A 17 26.06 1.59 -22.27
N VAL A 18 26.20 2.46 -21.25
CA VAL A 18 26.22 2.06 -19.85
C VAL A 18 24.81 1.62 -19.52
N HIS A 19 24.61 0.31 -19.37
CA HIS A 19 23.39 -0.23 -18.81
C HIS A 19 23.34 0.21 -17.35
N VAL A 20 22.48 1.17 -17.04
CA VAL A 20 22.11 1.52 -15.67
C VAL A 20 21.13 0.44 -15.23
N PRO A 21 21.44 -0.43 -14.26
CA PRO A 21 20.45 -1.31 -13.68
C PRO A 21 19.38 -0.40 -13.07
N GLY A 22 18.15 -0.53 -13.57
CA GLY A 22 17.01 0.16 -12.99
C GLY A 22 16.93 -0.22 -11.52
N GLU A 23 17.10 0.78 -10.66
CA GLU A 23 16.79 0.71 -9.25
C GLU A 23 15.32 0.31 -9.16
N SER A 24 15.08 -0.97 -8.92
CA SER A 24 13.75 -1.50 -8.65
C SER A 24 13.24 -0.74 -7.44
N ALA A 25 12.26 0.14 -7.68
CA ALA A 25 11.55 0.89 -6.66
C ALA A 25 11.32 -0.03 -5.47
N GLY A 26 11.97 0.31 -4.35
CA GLY A 26 11.96 -0.50 -3.14
C GLY A 26 10.53 -0.91 -2.82
N VAL A 27 10.32 -2.21 -2.69
CA VAL A 27 9.15 -2.74 -1.99
C VAL A 27 9.26 -2.16 -0.59
N GLN A 28 8.56 -1.05 -0.33
CA GLN A 28 8.32 -0.60 1.03
C GLN A 28 7.65 -1.78 1.72
N GLU A 29 8.39 -2.41 2.61
CA GLU A 29 7.93 -3.44 3.51
C GLU A 29 6.86 -2.78 4.39
N ALA A 30 5.62 -2.78 3.89
CA ALA A 30 4.46 -2.56 4.71
C ALA A 30 4.43 -3.75 5.67
N ALA A 31 5.07 -3.60 6.82
CA ALA A 31 5.00 -4.53 7.93
C ALA A 31 3.53 -4.64 8.36
N ALA A 32 2.79 -5.54 7.70
CA ALA A 32 1.53 -6.01 8.22
C ALA A 32 1.85 -6.64 9.58
N PRO A 33 1.18 -6.24 10.67
CA PRO A 33 1.43 -6.81 11.98
C PRO A 33 0.96 -8.26 11.95
N PHE A 34 1.90 -9.17 11.69
CA PHE A 34 1.69 -10.60 11.71
C PHE A 34 1.96 -11.09 13.12
N VAL A 35 0.97 -11.72 13.73
CA VAL A 35 1.14 -12.38 15.02
C VAL A 35 1.20 -13.88 14.75
N SER A 36 2.40 -14.44 14.78
CA SER A 36 2.62 -15.87 14.88
C SER A 36 2.72 -16.23 16.35
N ALA A 37 1.93 -17.21 16.79
CA ALA A 37 2.06 -17.80 18.12
C ALA A 37 2.16 -19.32 17.96
N PRO A 38 3.09 -20.01 18.64
CA PRO A 38 3.16 -21.46 18.59
C PRO A 38 1.82 -22.04 19.05
N ALA A 39 1.29 -22.98 18.27
CA ALA A 39 0.08 -23.71 18.59
C ALA A 39 0.37 -24.68 19.75
N GLY A 40 0.26 -24.18 20.99
CA GLY A 40 0.02 -25.06 22.12
C GLY A 40 -1.33 -25.77 21.96
N LYS A 41 -1.64 -26.75 22.82
CA LYS A 41 -2.90 -27.52 22.86
C LYS A 41 -4.22 -26.71 22.92
N SER A 42 -4.16 -25.38 22.92
CA SER A 42 -5.29 -24.48 23.13
C SER A 42 -5.54 -23.64 21.88
N ASP A 43 -6.79 -23.61 21.42
CA ASP A 43 -7.22 -22.74 20.33
C ASP A 43 -7.12 -21.26 20.75
N LYS A 44 -6.23 -20.51 20.11
CA LYS A 44 -5.98 -19.08 20.39
C LYS A 44 -6.78 -18.16 19.48
N MET A 45 -7.47 -18.70 18.48
CA MET A 45 -8.25 -17.93 17.51
C MET A 45 -9.30 -17.01 18.16
N PRO A 46 -10.05 -17.44 19.20
CA PRO A 46 -11.03 -16.56 19.87
C PRO A 46 -10.39 -15.32 20.51
N MET A 47 -9.12 -15.41 20.95
CA MET A 47 -8.42 -14.28 21.56
C MET A 47 -7.98 -13.23 20.54
N PHE A 48 -7.66 -13.65 19.30
CA PHE A 48 -7.17 -12.76 18.25
C PHE A 48 -8.27 -12.27 17.29
N ALA A 49 -9.42 -12.95 17.25
CA ALA A 49 -10.58 -12.53 16.47
C ALA A 49 -11.00 -11.05 16.63
N PRO A 50 -11.04 -10.43 17.83
CA PRO A 50 -11.50 -9.05 17.98
C PRO A 50 -10.49 -7.99 17.49
N VAL A 51 -9.22 -8.35 17.31
CA VAL A 51 -8.13 -7.42 16.99
C VAL A 51 -7.51 -7.66 15.61
N THR A 52 -7.98 -8.67 14.88
CA THR A 52 -7.51 -9.03 13.54
C THR A 52 -8.66 -9.00 12.53
N LYS A 53 -8.34 -8.80 11.26
CA LYS A 53 -9.29 -8.87 10.14
C LYS A 53 -9.80 -10.29 9.91
N ALA A 54 -8.91 -11.25 10.13
CA ALA A 54 -9.19 -12.66 10.03
C ALA A 54 -8.26 -13.39 10.99
N SER A 55 -8.79 -14.47 11.54
CA SER A 55 -8.07 -15.43 12.36
C SER A 55 -8.40 -16.80 11.81
N GLN A 56 -7.40 -17.59 11.43
CA GLN A 56 -7.60 -18.91 10.84
C GLN A 56 -6.44 -19.85 11.17
N THR A 57 -6.71 -21.16 11.10
CA THR A 57 -5.70 -22.22 11.32
C THR A 57 -5.32 -22.85 9.99
N LEU A 58 -4.03 -23.08 9.80
CA LEU A 58 -3.46 -23.72 8.63
C LEU A 58 -3.40 -25.23 8.84
N SER A 59 -4.35 -25.97 8.27
CA SER A 59 -4.47 -27.42 8.52
C SER A 59 -3.74 -28.31 7.52
N VAL A 60 -3.29 -27.77 6.38
CA VAL A 60 -2.70 -28.56 5.29
C VAL A 60 -1.38 -27.94 4.83
N ALA A 61 -0.28 -28.68 4.98
CA ALA A 61 1.07 -28.18 4.67
C ALA A 61 1.23 -27.73 3.20
N SER A 62 0.62 -28.43 2.24
CA SER A 62 0.70 -28.04 0.82
C SER A 62 0.00 -26.71 0.49
N GLN A 63 -0.85 -26.20 1.39
CA GLN A 63 -1.58 -24.93 1.20
C GLN A 63 -0.87 -23.73 1.84
N VAL A 64 0.33 -23.91 2.41
CA VAL A 64 1.02 -22.85 3.16
C VAL A 64 1.26 -21.61 2.30
N ALA A 65 1.82 -21.78 1.10
CA ALA A 65 2.12 -20.68 0.20
C ALA A 65 0.85 -19.88 -0.18
N GLU A 66 -0.22 -20.58 -0.57
CA GLU A 66 -1.51 -19.96 -0.92
C GLU A 66 -2.14 -19.24 0.28
N THR A 67 -2.11 -19.88 1.45
CA THR A 67 -2.72 -19.36 2.68
C THR A 67 -2.02 -18.09 3.15
N LEU A 68 -0.69 -18.10 3.17
CA LEU A 68 0.11 -16.92 3.47
C LEU A 68 -0.17 -15.80 2.47
N HIS A 69 -0.22 -16.13 1.18
CA HIS A 69 -0.48 -15.15 0.13
C HIS A 69 -1.85 -14.47 0.31
N LYS A 70 -2.90 -15.24 0.60
CA LYS A 70 -4.24 -14.71 0.91
C LYS A 70 -4.23 -13.85 2.17
N ALA A 71 -3.51 -14.27 3.21
CA ALA A 71 -3.41 -13.51 4.46
C ALA A 71 -2.72 -12.16 4.25
N PHE A 72 -1.60 -12.11 3.51
CA PHE A 72 -0.94 -10.86 3.14
C PHE A 72 -1.82 -9.96 2.28
N ALA A 73 -2.52 -10.55 1.31
CA ALA A 73 -3.48 -9.82 0.48
C ALA A 73 -4.58 -9.18 1.35
N LEU A 74 -5.16 -9.95 2.28
CA LEU A 74 -6.21 -9.48 3.17
C LEU A 74 -5.70 -8.39 4.13
N ALA A 75 -4.51 -8.57 4.69
CA ALA A 75 -3.88 -7.61 5.59
C ALA A 75 -3.71 -6.24 4.91
N GLN A 76 -3.26 -6.23 3.66
CA GLN A 76 -2.97 -5.02 2.87
C GLN A 76 -4.18 -4.37 2.22
N ARG A 77 -5.30 -5.08 2.02
CA ARG A 77 -6.56 -4.49 1.51
C ARG A 77 -7.05 -3.34 2.40
N GLU A 78 -7.73 -2.37 1.80
CA GLU A 78 -8.38 -1.30 2.53
C GLU A 78 -9.48 -1.85 3.45
N ARG A 79 -9.59 -1.47 4.73
CA ARG A 79 -8.73 -0.72 5.67
C ARG A 79 -7.57 -1.60 6.16
N PRO A 80 -6.26 -1.30 5.97
CA PRO A 80 -5.17 -2.21 6.36
C PRO A 80 -5.23 -2.65 7.84
N GLY A 81 -4.83 -3.89 8.13
CA GLY A 81 -4.97 -4.45 9.48
C GLY A 81 -4.35 -5.84 9.64
N ALA A 82 -4.20 -6.26 10.89
CA ALA A 82 -3.58 -7.54 11.26
C ALA A 82 -4.39 -8.75 10.76
N VAL A 83 -3.70 -9.85 10.46
CA VAL A 83 -4.29 -11.17 10.21
C VAL A 83 -3.55 -12.18 11.08
N PHE A 84 -4.29 -13.03 11.78
CA PHE A 84 -3.73 -14.10 12.61
C PHE A 84 -3.80 -15.43 11.86
N LEU A 85 -2.65 -16.11 11.77
CA LEU A 85 -2.54 -17.47 11.25
C LEU A 85 -1.96 -18.37 12.33
N ALA A 86 -2.74 -19.33 12.79
CA ALA A 86 -2.21 -20.42 13.63
C ALA A 86 -1.65 -21.53 12.74
N ILE A 87 -0.39 -21.91 12.98
CA ILE A 87 0.23 -23.05 12.32
C ILE A 87 0.40 -24.16 13.38
N PRO A 88 -0.32 -25.28 13.24
CA PRO A 88 -0.16 -26.45 14.11
C PRO A 88 1.22 -27.08 13.98
N GLU A 89 1.77 -27.58 15.10
CA GLU A 89 3.11 -28.20 15.16
C GLU A 89 3.25 -29.43 14.24
N ASP A 90 2.17 -30.19 14.07
CA ASP A 90 2.11 -31.33 13.15
C ASP A 90 2.20 -30.90 11.69
N VAL A 91 1.72 -29.70 11.34
CA VAL A 91 1.81 -29.13 10.00
C VAL A 91 3.19 -28.51 9.75
N GLU A 92 3.78 -27.85 10.76
CA GLU A 92 5.13 -27.27 10.66
C GLU A 92 6.23 -28.30 10.36
N LYS A 93 6.07 -29.53 10.84
CA LYS A 93 7.05 -30.61 10.68
C LYS A 93 6.97 -31.34 9.33
N LEU A 94 5.94 -31.08 8.53
CA LEU A 94 5.75 -31.76 7.26
C LEU A 94 6.64 -31.16 6.16
N PHE A 95 7.34 -32.02 5.44
CA PHE A 95 8.07 -31.61 4.24
C PHE A 95 7.10 -31.36 3.09
N VAL A 96 7.20 -30.17 2.50
CA VAL A 96 6.51 -29.80 1.26
C VAL A 96 7.58 -29.71 0.16
N ALA A 97 7.22 -30.13 -1.05
CA ALA A 97 8.13 -30.04 -2.19
C ALA A 97 8.60 -28.60 -2.42
N GLU A 98 9.89 -28.44 -2.78
CA GLU A 98 10.52 -27.12 -3.01
C GLU A 98 10.09 -26.46 -4.34
N ASP A 99 9.13 -27.04 -5.06
CA ASP A 99 8.60 -26.52 -6.32
C ASP A 99 7.54 -25.40 -6.12
N ALA A 100 7.33 -24.96 -4.88
CA ALA A 100 6.46 -23.85 -4.56
C ALA A 100 6.97 -22.54 -5.19
N VAL A 101 6.34 -22.13 -6.29
CA VAL A 101 6.62 -20.86 -6.96
C VAL A 101 6.15 -19.69 -6.07
N PRO A 102 6.99 -18.68 -5.80
CA PRO A 102 6.55 -17.49 -5.08
C PRO A 102 5.37 -16.83 -5.79
N LEU A 103 4.24 -16.74 -5.09
CA LEU A 103 3.05 -16.05 -5.61
C LEU A 103 3.31 -14.53 -5.60
N LEU A 104 3.25 -13.92 -6.78
CA LEU A 104 3.40 -12.46 -6.94
C LEU A 104 2.32 -11.73 -6.15
N PRO A 105 2.65 -10.67 -5.39
CA PRO A 105 1.66 -9.93 -4.61
C PRO A 105 0.50 -9.48 -5.51
N PRO A 106 -0.75 -9.60 -5.05
CA PRO A 106 -1.88 -9.25 -5.88
C PRO A 106 -1.84 -7.74 -6.17
N PRO A 107 -2.34 -7.31 -7.34
CA PRO A 107 -2.40 -5.90 -7.66
C PRO A 107 -3.24 -5.16 -6.62
N LYS A 108 -2.81 -3.93 -6.28
CA LYS A 108 -3.60 -3.05 -5.41
C LYS A 108 -4.92 -2.75 -6.11
N VAL A 109 -6.02 -3.25 -5.56
CA VAL A 109 -7.37 -2.94 -6.03
C VAL A 109 -7.75 -1.56 -5.50
N ARG A 110 -8.16 -0.66 -6.40
CA ARG A 110 -8.76 0.63 -6.05
C ARG A 110 -10.27 0.52 -6.24
N PHE A 111 -11.02 1.01 -5.27
CA PHE A 111 -12.48 1.13 -5.37
C PHE A 111 -12.81 2.57 -5.75
N PHE A 112 -13.75 2.73 -6.67
CA PHE A 112 -14.29 4.03 -7.06
C PHE A 112 -15.72 4.13 -6.56
N ALA A 113 -16.10 5.31 -6.09
CA ALA A 113 -17.50 5.59 -5.79
C ALA A 113 -18.31 5.55 -7.09
N GLY A 114 -19.52 4.99 -7.04
CA GLY A 114 -20.43 5.01 -8.18
C GLY A 114 -21.02 6.40 -8.40
N ASP A 115 -21.40 6.70 -9.65
CA ASP A 115 -21.91 8.02 -10.06
C ASP A 115 -23.05 8.53 -9.17
N LYS A 116 -23.98 7.65 -8.79
CA LYS A 116 -25.09 8.00 -7.89
C LYS A 116 -24.61 8.55 -6.55
N ALA A 117 -23.63 7.89 -5.92
CA ALA A 117 -23.10 8.32 -4.63
C ALA A 117 -22.34 9.65 -4.75
N LEU A 118 -21.65 9.86 -5.87
CA LEU A 118 -20.97 11.13 -6.17
C LEU A 118 -21.97 12.26 -6.36
N SER A 119 -23.04 12.05 -7.13
CA SER A 119 -24.09 13.05 -7.33
C SER A 119 -24.81 13.41 -6.03
N GLU A 120 -25.10 12.42 -5.19
CA GLU A 120 -25.70 12.65 -3.86
C GLU A 120 -24.76 13.46 -2.96
N ALA A 121 -23.47 13.11 -2.90
CA ALA A 121 -22.48 13.86 -2.13
C ALA A 121 -22.33 15.31 -2.62
N ALA A 122 -22.28 15.54 -3.92
CA ALA A 122 -22.22 16.88 -4.51
C ALA A 122 -23.46 17.71 -4.12
N ALA A 123 -24.66 17.15 -4.27
CA ALA A 123 -25.90 17.82 -3.89
C ALA A 123 -25.94 18.16 -2.39
N HIS A 124 -25.41 17.30 -1.51
CA HIS A 124 -25.30 17.61 -0.09
C HIS A 124 -24.36 18.78 0.20
N ILE A 125 -23.24 18.87 -0.51
CA ILE A 125 -22.28 19.96 -0.36
C ILE A 125 -22.88 21.28 -0.87
N GLU A 126 -23.51 21.27 -2.05
CA GLU A 126 -24.12 22.47 -2.66
C GLU A 126 -25.26 23.07 -1.83
N ASN A 127 -26.05 22.22 -1.16
CA ASN A 127 -27.18 22.67 -0.35
C ASN A 127 -26.82 22.97 1.12
N ALA A 128 -25.58 22.71 1.53
CA ALA A 128 -25.14 22.95 2.90
C ALA A 128 -25.00 24.45 3.18
N GLN A 129 -25.51 24.89 4.33
CA GLN A 129 -25.43 26.30 4.74
C GLN A 129 -24.05 26.69 5.30
N ASN A 130 -23.35 25.74 5.92
CA ASN A 130 -22.01 25.96 6.48
C ASN A 130 -21.19 24.66 6.41
N PRO A 131 -20.80 24.22 5.19
CA PRO A 131 -20.05 23.00 5.01
C PRO A 131 -18.61 23.15 5.51
N VAL A 132 -18.06 22.07 6.07
CA VAL A 132 -16.65 21.98 6.46
C VAL A 132 -16.10 20.63 5.99
N MET A 133 -14.88 20.63 5.48
CA MET A 133 -14.20 19.39 5.10
C MET A 133 -13.31 18.90 6.26
N LEU A 134 -13.66 17.75 6.85
CA LEU A 134 -12.84 17.09 7.87
C LEU A 134 -12.01 15.96 7.23
N VAL A 135 -10.69 16.16 7.18
CA VAL A 135 -9.75 15.22 6.55
C VAL A 135 -9.26 14.18 7.57
N GLY A 136 -9.54 12.91 7.27
CA GLY A 136 -9.12 11.76 8.07
C GLY A 136 -7.73 11.22 7.72
N HIS A 137 -7.18 10.37 8.58
CA HIS A 137 -5.87 9.71 8.39
C HIS A 137 -5.76 8.92 7.07
N GLY A 138 -6.90 8.47 6.51
CA GLY A 138 -6.94 7.78 5.22
C GLY A 138 -6.26 8.58 4.12
N ALA A 139 -6.58 9.87 4.00
CA ALA A 139 -6.00 10.75 2.99
C ALA A 139 -4.48 10.92 3.16
N ALA A 140 -4.01 11.01 4.41
CA ALA A 140 -2.59 11.13 4.72
C ALA A 140 -1.83 9.85 4.35
N ARG A 141 -2.39 8.68 4.70
CA ARG A 141 -1.80 7.38 4.38
C ARG A 141 -1.74 7.09 2.88
N THR A 142 -2.67 7.63 2.09
CA THR A 142 -2.69 7.45 0.64
C THR A 142 -1.95 8.54 -0.13
N GLY A 143 -1.39 9.55 0.56
CA GLY A 143 -0.70 10.67 -0.08
C GLY A 143 -1.62 11.59 -0.87
N ALA A 144 -2.90 11.67 -0.51
CA ALA A 144 -3.93 12.41 -1.26
C ALA A 144 -3.98 13.92 -0.93
N ALA A 145 -2.86 14.50 -0.48
CA ALA A 145 -2.81 15.88 -0.02
C ALA A 145 -3.17 16.85 -1.15
N ALA A 146 -2.57 16.68 -2.34
CA ALA A 146 -2.80 17.58 -3.47
C ALA A 146 -4.25 17.56 -3.95
N GLU A 147 -4.87 16.38 -4.00
CA GLU A 147 -6.27 16.21 -4.42
C GLU A 147 -7.24 16.79 -3.40
N VAL A 148 -6.96 16.62 -2.11
CA VAL A 148 -7.72 17.24 -1.02
C VAL A 148 -7.67 18.77 -1.13
N MET A 149 -6.48 19.34 -1.35
CA MET A 149 -6.33 20.80 -1.51
C MET A 149 -7.04 21.32 -2.76
N ALA A 150 -6.85 20.65 -3.90
CA ALA A 150 -7.49 21.04 -5.14
C ALA A 150 -9.02 21.02 -5.03
N PHE A 151 -9.58 20.02 -4.33
CA PHE A 151 -11.02 19.95 -4.08
C PHE A 151 -11.50 21.05 -3.13
N ALA A 152 -10.78 21.29 -2.03
CA ALA A 152 -11.10 22.36 -1.09
C ALA A 152 -11.13 23.73 -1.75
N ASP A 153 -10.09 24.05 -2.53
CA ASP A 153 -9.94 25.34 -3.21
C ASP A 153 -11.00 25.52 -4.31
N ALA A 154 -11.32 24.45 -5.05
CA ALA A 154 -12.32 24.50 -6.12
C ALA A 154 -13.75 24.72 -5.60
N VAL A 155 -14.07 24.15 -4.43
CA VAL A 155 -15.41 24.26 -3.83
C VAL A 155 -15.49 25.43 -2.83
N GLY A 156 -14.36 25.95 -2.37
CA GLY A 156 -14.29 27.00 -1.35
C GLY A 156 -14.64 26.49 0.05
N LEU A 157 -14.26 25.25 0.37
CA LEU A 157 -14.57 24.64 1.66
C LEU A 157 -13.49 24.95 2.71
N PRO A 158 -13.86 25.43 3.91
CA PRO A 158 -12.92 25.45 5.02
C PRO A 158 -12.53 24.00 5.39
N VAL A 159 -11.24 23.79 5.65
CA VAL A 159 -10.69 22.45 5.88
C VAL A 159 -10.13 22.31 7.28
N THR A 160 -10.37 21.16 7.90
CA THR A 160 -9.75 20.77 9.17
C THR A 160 -9.31 19.31 9.12
N THR A 161 -8.40 18.91 10.02
CA THR A 161 -7.84 17.56 10.03
C THR A 161 -8.17 16.85 11.34
N THR A 162 -8.37 15.54 11.27
CA THR A 162 -8.29 14.70 12.48
C THR A 162 -6.87 14.73 13.03
N PHE A 163 -6.68 14.42 14.32
CA PHE A 163 -5.35 14.38 14.94
C PHE A 163 -4.34 13.52 14.16
N MET A 164 -4.80 12.36 13.67
CA MET A 164 -3.98 11.40 12.91
C MET A 164 -3.72 11.83 11.45
N ALA A 165 -4.36 12.89 10.97
CA ALA A 165 -4.16 13.45 9.64
C ALA A 165 -3.40 14.79 9.66
N LYS A 166 -2.94 15.23 10.84
CA LYS A 166 -2.17 16.47 10.96
C LYS A 166 -0.93 16.42 10.05
N GLY A 167 -0.67 17.52 9.35
CA GLY A 167 0.43 17.64 8.40
C GLY A 167 0.09 17.22 6.97
N ILE A 168 -1.15 16.77 6.69
CA ILE A 168 -1.59 16.56 5.29
C ILE A 168 -1.87 17.89 4.57
N ILE A 169 -2.19 18.94 5.33
CA ILE A 169 -2.42 20.31 4.84
C ILE A 169 -1.32 21.19 5.43
N ASP A 170 -0.86 22.17 4.66
CA ASP A 170 0.06 23.20 5.17
C ASP A 170 -0.69 24.05 6.22
N ASP A 171 -0.11 24.24 7.40
CA ASP A 171 -0.69 25.05 8.48
C ASP A 171 -0.89 26.54 8.08
N ARG A 172 -0.35 26.97 6.93
CA ARG A 172 -0.51 28.32 6.36
C ARG A 172 -1.60 28.39 5.29
N HIS A 173 -2.26 27.28 4.97
CA HIS A 173 -3.39 27.29 4.04
C HIS A 173 -4.56 28.10 4.67
N PRO A 174 -5.18 29.01 3.91
CA PRO A 174 -6.17 29.98 4.41
C PRO A 174 -7.52 29.37 4.85
#